data_AF-A0A6I4W1H0-F1
#
_entry.id   AF-A0A6I4W1H0-F1
#
_cell.length_a   1.000
_cell.length_b   1.000
_cell.length_c   1.000
_cell.angle_alpha   90.00
_cell.angle_beta   90.00
_cell.angle_gamma   90.00
#
_symmetry.space_group_name_H-M   'P 1'
#
loop_
_entity.id
_entity.type
_entity.pdbx_description
1 polymer ?
#
loop_
_entity_poly.entity_id
_entity_poly.type
_entity_poly.pdbx_seq_one_letter_code
_entity_poly.pdbx_strand_id
1 'polypeptide(L)'
;MKRLINKKIAFALALTVACIPAIGVPSKKAIAATKVVTSGDYKLTTEYSDSALSSVVSKYEKTFKSTYAQMAQQYSPGKAPKEVVVKFVKNEKYPVAYAAGNVIYVNPDYAKKHPNDQGMLVHEMFHVVDAYPNGVKAPSWFREGMADYARSRYSHIESWRLPAVKSTQKYTDSYGVTARFFSWLNHIKAPGSVLKIHQRVQNNYYSDDLFKEYTGKTLPQLWSEYQKNPVAVEGLNWAFPNNKSRYNGEAGSGKSVKYFEFNYVPGSQNYIHTRSNNSTQGKISYKVVNSSTGKTVRTYTTSTLKLNSLSYFDPLSKYSGQPKKGKYKLYVTVPKGMNIDFEFNYGNKYY
;
A
#
# COMPACT_ATOMS: atom_id res chain seq x y z
N MET A 1 -45.74 16.56 74.60
CA MET A 1 -45.16 17.77 73.98
C MET A 1 -43.64 17.67 73.97
N LYS A 2 -43.01 18.23 72.94
CA LYS A 2 -41.79 17.75 72.27
C LYS A 2 -40.47 17.83 73.08
N ARG A 3 -39.59 16.86 72.79
CA ARG A 3 -38.24 16.59 73.31
C ARG A 3 -37.27 17.79 73.21
N LEU A 4 -36.47 17.96 74.26
CA LEU A 4 -35.21 18.73 74.27
C LEU A 4 -34.16 18.06 73.37
N ILE A 5 -33.49 18.84 72.53
CA ILE A 5 -32.23 18.48 71.87
C ILE A 5 -31.24 19.63 72.04
N ASN A 6 -30.13 19.33 72.72
CA ASN A 6 -28.94 20.14 72.88
C ASN A 6 -28.35 20.56 71.52
N LYS A 7 -28.10 21.87 71.32
CA LYS A 7 -27.22 22.36 70.26
C LYS A 7 -25.96 22.97 70.89
N LYS A 8 -24.83 22.30 70.67
CA LYS A 8 -23.49 22.82 70.90
C LYS A 8 -23.21 23.94 69.89
N ILE A 9 -22.70 25.06 70.37
CA ILE A 9 -22.22 26.19 69.55
C ILE A 9 -20.84 25.79 69.00
N ALA A 10 -20.71 25.75 67.68
CA ALA A 10 -19.43 25.60 66.99
C ALA A 10 -19.01 26.97 66.43
N PHE A 11 -17.85 27.45 66.84
CA PHE A 11 -17.19 28.62 66.27
C PHE A 11 -16.67 28.25 64.87
N ALA A 12 -17.18 28.91 63.83
CA ALA A 12 -16.67 28.78 62.47
C ALA A 12 -15.63 29.90 62.22
N LEU A 13 -14.38 29.50 62.01
CA LEU A 13 -13.30 30.36 61.55
C LEU A 13 -13.52 30.63 60.05
N ALA A 14 -13.85 31.87 59.68
CA ALA A 14 -13.96 32.27 58.29
C ALA A 14 -12.56 32.46 57.67
N LEU A 15 -12.10 31.52 56.85
CA LEU A 15 -10.97 31.74 55.94
C LEU A 15 -11.49 32.51 54.72
N THR A 16 -11.12 33.78 54.60
CA THR A 16 -11.25 34.53 53.35
C THR A 16 -10.22 34.00 52.35
N VAL A 17 -10.67 33.21 51.38
CA VAL A 17 -9.86 32.87 50.19
C VAL A 17 -9.92 34.06 49.25
N ALA A 18 -8.81 34.80 49.13
CA ALA A 18 -8.64 35.80 48.09
C ALA A 18 -8.62 35.09 46.73
N CYS A 19 -9.65 35.30 45.91
CA CYS A 19 -9.71 34.80 44.55
C CYS A 19 -8.75 35.63 43.68
N ILE A 20 -7.52 35.13 43.48
CA ILE A 20 -6.62 35.68 42.48
C ILE A 20 -7.19 35.28 41.11
N PRO A 21 -7.48 36.24 40.20
CA PRO A 21 -7.91 35.88 38.85
C PRO A 21 -6.78 35.10 38.19
N ALA A 22 -7.08 33.87 37.77
CA ALA A 22 -6.16 33.07 36.98
C ALA A 22 -5.90 33.82 35.66
N ILE A 23 -4.75 34.49 35.59
CA ILE A 23 -4.22 35.03 34.34
C ILE A 23 -4.01 33.81 33.44
N GLY A 24 -4.86 33.66 32.44
CA GLY A 24 -4.77 32.58 31.47
C GLY A 24 -3.39 32.62 30.82
N VAL A 25 -2.57 31.61 31.11
CA VAL A 25 -1.33 31.39 30.37
C VAL A 25 -1.74 31.21 28.91
N PRO A 26 -1.23 32.02 27.96
CA PRO A 26 -1.53 31.80 26.55
C PRO A 26 -1.06 30.40 26.20
N SER A 27 -1.99 29.55 25.72
CA SER A 27 -1.66 28.20 25.26
C SER A 27 -0.52 28.31 24.25
N LYS A 28 0.66 27.75 24.56
CA LYS A 28 1.76 27.66 23.59
C LYS A 28 1.18 27.07 22.31
N LYS A 29 1.16 27.83 21.20
CA LYS A 29 0.91 27.26 19.86
C LYS A 29 1.87 26.09 19.71
N ALA A 30 1.33 24.88 19.61
CA ALA A 30 2.14 23.69 19.36
C ALA A 30 2.97 23.96 18.10
N ILE A 31 4.30 23.94 18.23
CA ILE A 31 5.20 24.17 17.11
C ILE A 31 4.99 23.01 16.15
N ALA A 32 4.58 23.32 14.91
CA ALA A 32 4.42 22.31 13.88
C ALA A 32 5.77 21.61 13.64
N ALA A 33 5.80 20.30 13.86
CA ALA A 33 6.91 19.46 13.50
C ALA A 33 6.84 19.13 11.99
N THR A 34 8.00 19.15 11.35
CA THR A 34 8.16 18.74 9.95
C THR A 34 9.06 17.54 9.88
N LYS A 35 8.60 16.48 9.20
CA LYS A 35 9.40 15.29 8.90
C LYS A 35 9.58 15.16 7.41
N VAL A 36 10.80 14.91 6.98
CA VAL A 36 11.15 14.77 5.56
C VAL A 36 11.83 13.43 5.36
N VAL A 37 11.35 12.67 4.38
CA VAL A 37 11.93 11.38 4.02
C VAL A 37 12.03 11.25 2.50
N THR A 38 13.10 10.61 2.02
CA THR A 38 13.34 10.43 0.58
C THR A 38 13.30 8.97 0.16
N SER A 39 12.86 8.75 -1.08
CA SER A 39 12.96 7.49 -1.80
C SER A 39 13.38 7.62 -3.24
N GLY A 40 14.66 7.36 -3.52
CA GLY A 40 15.25 7.74 -4.80
C GLY A 40 15.13 9.25 -4.97
N ASP A 41 14.59 9.67 -6.10
CA ASP A 41 14.30 11.09 -6.39
C ASP A 41 13.03 11.62 -5.73
N TYR A 42 12.25 10.77 -5.05
CA TYR A 42 10.98 11.16 -4.47
C TYR A 42 11.16 11.64 -3.03
N LYS A 43 10.41 12.66 -2.62
CA LYS A 43 10.44 13.25 -1.28
C LYS A 43 9.04 13.30 -0.70
N LEU A 44 8.88 12.83 0.53
CA LEU A 44 7.69 13.04 1.34
C LEU A 44 8.00 14.03 2.46
N THR A 45 7.22 15.09 2.54
CA THR A 45 7.21 16.04 3.66
C THR A 45 5.93 15.83 4.46
N THR A 46 6.00 15.60 5.76
CA THR A 46 4.83 15.49 6.64
C THR A 46 4.86 16.61 7.67
N GLU A 47 3.78 17.41 7.70
CA GLU A 47 3.58 18.53 8.61
C GLU A 47 2.54 18.13 9.68
N TYR A 48 2.92 18.17 10.96
CA TYR A 48 2.02 17.82 12.07
C TYR A 48 2.39 18.56 13.36
N SER A 49 1.39 19.00 14.14
CA SER A 49 1.61 19.69 15.43
C SER A 49 1.25 18.83 16.65
N ASP A 50 0.41 17.80 16.47
CA ASP A 50 -0.01 16.88 17.53
C ASP A 50 1.02 15.75 17.69
N SER A 51 1.72 15.70 18.82
CA SER A 51 2.75 14.70 19.09
C SER A 51 2.22 13.27 19.12
N ALA A 52 0.91 13.06 19.37
CA ALA A 52 0.27 11.74 19.33
C ALA A 52 0.31 11.11 17.93
N LEU A 53 0.48 11.91 16.87
CA LEU A 53 0.60 11.43 15.50
C LEU A 53 1.99 10.88 15.15
N SER A 54 3.00 11.04 16.02
CA SER A 54 4.39 10.68 15.70
C SER A 54 4.56 9.23 15.24
N SER A 55 3.85 8.28 15.86
CA SER A 55 3.87 6.86 15.47
C SER A 55 3.26 6.62 14.08
N VAL A 56 2.18 7.34 13.75
CA VAL A 56 1.54 7.30 12.43
C VAL A 56 2.47 7.88 11.36
N VAL A 57 3.12 9.01 11.66
CA VAL A 57 4.08 9.66 10.74
C VAL A 57 5.24 8.71 10.43
N SER A 58 5.84 8.05 11.43
CA SER A 58 6.89 7.05 11.18
C SER A 58 6.44 5.87 10.32
N LYS A 59 5.17 5.48 10.41
CA LYS A 59 4.57 4.45 9.55
C LYS A 59 4.37 4.96 8.12
N TYR A 60 3.91 6.20 7.95
CA TYR A 60 3.78 6.84 6.64
C TYR A 60 5.12 6.97 5.94
N GLU A 61 6.18 7.34 6.66
CA GLU A 61 7.53 7.38 6.12
C GLU A 61 7.96 6.01 5.56
N LYS A 62 7.71 4.92 6.31
CA LYS A 62 8.01 3.54 5.87
C LYS A 62 7.17 3.15 4.66
N THR A 63 5.88 3.45 4.66
CA THR A 63 4.98 3.15 3.55
C THR A 63 5.38 3.90 2.28
N PHE A 64 5.63 5.21 2.35
CA PHE A 64 6.11 6.00 1.20
C PHE A 64 7.42 5.43 0.66
N LYS A 65 8.34 5.14 1.58
CA LYS A 65 9.63 4.53 1.29
C LYS A 65 9.50 3.23 0.48
N SER A 66 8.58 2.34 0.83
CA SER A 66 8.41 1.06 0.14
C SER A 66 7.56 1.16 -1.12
N THR A 67 6.57 2.06 -1.18
CA THR A 67 5.48 2.00 -2.18
C THR A 67 5.48 3.09 -3.25
N TYR A 68 5.92 4.31 -2.94
CA TYR A 68 5.69 5.44 -3.86
C TYR A 68 6.48 5.30 -5.16
N ALA A 69 7.76 4.95 -5.07
CA ALA A 69 8.61 4.76 -6.25
C ALA A 69 8.11 3.62 -7.14
N GLN A 70 7.55 2.54 -6.58
CA GLN A 70 6.96 1.44 -7.36
C GLN A 70 5.74 1.92 -8.14
N MET A 71 4.83 2.61 -7.45
CA MET A 71 3.60 3.11 -8.05
C MET A 71 3.94 4.11 -9.15
N ALA A 72 4.85 5.06 -8.88
CA ALA A 72 5.33 6.02 -9.86
C ALA A 72 5.92 5.32 -11.10
N GLN A 73 6.73 4.27 -10.92
CA GLN A 73 7.31 3.52 -12.03
C GLN A 73 6.24 2.79 -12.85
N GLN A 74 5.24 2.20 -12.19
CA GLN A 74 4.24 1.35 -12.82
C GLN A 74 3.15 2.15 -13.55
N TYR A 75 2.68 3.23 -12.94
CA TYR A 75 1.51 3.97 -13.40
C TYR A 75 1.90 5.25 -14.16
N SER A 76 3.01 5.88 -13.79
CA SER A 76 3.34 7.24 -14.28
C SER A 76 4.84 7.45 -14.50
N PRO A 77 5.52 6.58 -15.27
CA PRO A 77 6.96 6.66 -15.46
C PRO A 77 7.36 8.01 -16.05
N GLY A 78 8.20 8.74 -15.32
CA GLY A 78 8.67 10.08 -15.71
C GLY A 78 7.65 11.21 -15.52
N LYS A 79 6.41 10.92 -15.09
CA LYS A 79 5.33 11.90 -14.90
C LYS A 79 4.92 12.10 -13.44
N ALA A 80 5.12 11.10 -12.58
CA ALA A 80 4.73 11.19 -11.17
C ALA A 80 5.43 12.37 -10.45
N PRO A 81 4.70 13.15 -9.62
CA PRO A 81 5.29 14.21 -8.81
C PRO A 81 6.44 13.70 -7.95
N LYS A 82 7.55 14.45 -7.95
CA LYS A 82 8.75 14.15 -7.15
C LYS A 82 8.59 14.52 -5.68
N GLU A 83 7.69 15.44 -5.37
CA GLU A 83 7.42 15.88 -4.00
C GLU A 83 5.99 15.55 -3.62
N VAL A 84 5.81 14.98 -2.43
CA VAL A 84 4.52 14.68 -1.82
C VAL A 84 4.48 15.34 -0.46
N VAL A 85 3.36 15.98 -0.12
CA VAL A 85 3.19 16.62 1.19
C VAL A 85 2.00 15.98 1.90
N VAL A 86 2.17 15.57 3.15
CA VAL A 86 1.07 15.15 4.03
C VAL A 86 0.81 16.24 5.06
N LYS A 87 -0.44 16.68 5.17
CA LYS A 87 -0.91 17.63 6.19
C LYS A 87 -2.04 17.01 6.99
N PHE A 88 -2.03 17.19 8.30
CA PHE A 88 -3.15 16.77 9.15
C PHE A 88 -4.15 17.90 9.32
N VAL A 89 -5.33 17.76 8.73
CA VAL A 89 -6.39 18.78 8.72
C VAL A 89 -7.72 18.11 8.98
N LYS A 90 -8.46 18.60 9.98
CA LYS A 90 -9.83 18.14 10.23
C LYS A 90 -10.74 18.66 9.13
N ASN A 91 -11.50 17.75 8.52
CA ASN A 91 -12.44 18.07 7.47
C ASN A 91 -13.68 17.18 7.64
N GLU A 92 -14.87 17.77 7.69
CA GLU A 92 -16.12 17.04 7.87
C GLU A 92 -16.60 16.37 6.59
N LYS A 93 -16.32 16.98 5.43
CA LYS A 93 -16.65 16.43 4.11
C LYS A 93 -15.78 15.23 3.77
N TYR A 94 -14.52 15.25 4.19
CA TYR A 94 -13.54 14.17 3.99
C TYR A 94 -13.09 13.62 5.34
N PRO A 95 -13.85 12.70 5.94
CA PRO A 95 -13.61 12.25 7.32
C PRO A 95 -12.35 11.38 7.46
N VAL A 96 -11.76 10.90 6.37
CA VAL A 96 -10.58 10.02 6.35
C VAL A 96 -9.36 10.77 5.81
N ALA A 97 -9.29 10.96 4.50
CA ALA A 97 -8.24 11.69 3.81
C ALA A 97 -8.72 12.09 2.41
N TYR A 98 -7.96 12.96 1.75
CA TYR A 98 -8.08 13.26 0.32
C TYR A 98 -6.77 13.83 -0.22
N ALA A 99 -6.51 13.63 -1.52
CA ALA A 99 -5.40 14.26 -2.23
C ALA A 99 -5.88 15.44 -3.10
N ALA A 100 -5.05 16.48 -3.19
CA ALA A 100 -5.20 17.58 -4.12
C ALA A 100 -3.83 18.00 -4.65
N GLY A 101 -3.61 17.84 -5.96
CA GLY A 101 -2.28 17.98 -6.55
C GLY A 101 -1.31 16.99 -5.92
N ASN A 102 -0.23 17.50 -5.31
CA ASN A 102 0.75 16.67 -4.61
C ASN A 102 0.61 16.71 -3.07
N VAL A 103 -0.49 17.27 -2.56
CA VAL A 103 -0.77 17.38 -1.13
C VAL A 103 -1.85 16.38 -0.75
N ILE A 104 -1.57 15.57 0.28
CA ILE A 104 -2.48 14.64 0.91
C ILE A 104 -2.91 15.24 2.25
N TYR A 105 -4.21 15.43 2.42
CA TYR A 105 -4.82 15.90 3.65
C TYR A 105 -5.38 14.71 4.41
N VAL A 106 -4.93 14.51 5.64
CA VAL A 106 -5.36 13.39 6.49
C VAL A 106 -6.13 13.94 7.69
N ASN A 107 -7.29 13.36 7.98
CA ASN A 107 -8.02 13.70 9.19
C ASN A 107 -7.24 13.16 10.42
N PRO A 108 -6.79 14.03 11.35
CA PRO A 108 -6.00 13.60 12.50
C PRO A 108 -6.77 12.65 13.42
N ASP A 109 -8.09 12.81 13.55
CA ASP A 109 -8.91 11.96 14.41
C ASP A 109 -9.00 10.54 13.83
N TYR A 110 -9.11 10.42 12.50
CA TYR A 110 -9.01 9.12 11.81
C TYR A 110 -7.64 8.49 12.01
N ALA A 111 -6.55 9.24 11.75
CA ALA A 111 -5.19 8.73 11.86
C ALA A 111 -4.86 8.19 13.26
N LYS A 112 -5.31 8.88 14.31
CA LYS A 112 -5.17 8.43 15.71
C LYS A 112 -5.97 7.15 16.00
N LYS A 113 -7.20 7.05 15.46
CA LYS A 113 -8.09 5.89 15.66
C LYS A 113 -7.66 4.67 14.85
N HIS A 114 -7.02 4.88 13.70
CA HIS A 114 -6.62 3.85 12.75
C HIS A 114 -5.11 3.87 12.45
N PRO A 115 -4.24 3.78 13.48
CA PRO A 115 -2.80 4.00 13.31
C PRO A 115 -2.09 2.90 12.50
N ASN A 116 -2.78 1.81 12.17
CA ASN A 116 -2.27 0.69 11.36
C ASN A 116 -2.86 0.67 9.95
N ASP A 117 -3.74 1.62 9.60
CA ASP A 117 -4.26 1.77 8.24
C ASP A 117 -3.25 2.52 7.37
N GLN A 118 -2.17 1.83 7.01
CA GLN A 118 -1.15 2.36 6.11
C GLN A 118 -1.59 2.32 4.64
N GLY A 119 -2.57 1.49 4.28
CA GLY A 119 -3.09 1.43 2.92
C GLY A 119 -3.95 2.62 2.54
N MET A 120 -4.55 3.31 3.51
CA MET A 120 -5.11 4.64 3.26
C MET A 120 -4.06 5.56 2.64
N LEU A 121 -2.82 5.60 3.17
CA LEU A 121 -1.78 6.42 2.55
C LEU A 121 -1.41 5.91 1.16
N VAL A 122 -1.39 4.60 0.92
CA VAL A 122 -1.14 4.05 -0.42
C VAL A 122 -2.21 4.49 -1.42
N HIS A 123 -3.48 4.48 -1.00
CA HIS A 123 -4.61 4.99 -1.77
C HIS A 123 -4.41 6.48 -2.12
N GLU A 124 -4.14 7.33 -1.12
CA GLU A 124 -3.97 8.76 -1.37
C GLU A 124 -2.71 9.08 -2.18
N MET A 125 -1.62 8.35 -1.96
CA MET A 125 -0.41 8.46 -2.78
C MET A 125 -0.67 8.03 -4.22
N PHE A 126 -1.59 7.10 -4.47
CA PHE A 126 -1.97 6.76 -5.84
C PHE A 126 -2.62 7.95 -6.55
N HIS A 127 -3.49 8.72 -5.89
CA HIS A 127 -4.06 9.96 -6.47
C HIS A 127 -3.00 11.03 -6.78
N VAL A 128 -1.84 10.99 -6.12
CA VAL A 128 -0.69 11.83 -6.49
C VAL A 128 0.08 11.21 -7.66
N VAL A 129 0.31 9.90 -7.59
CA VAL A 129 1.04 9.16 -8.62
C VAL A 129 0.32 9.18 -9.95
N ASP A 130 -1.01 9.09 -9.97
CA ASP A 130 -1.80 8.95 -11.19
C ASP A 130 -1.52 10.07 -12.19
N ALA A 131 -1.07 11.23 -11.71
CA ALA A 131 -0.71 12.41 -12.49
C ALA A 131 -1.79 12.79 -13.51
N TYR A 132 -3.06 12.59 -13.13
CA TYR A 132 -4.17 13.01 -13.97
C TYR A 132 -4.21 14.54 -14.10
N PRO A 133 -4.55 15.07 -15.28
CA PRO A 133 -4.62 16.51 -15.49
C PRO A 133 -5.76 17.13 -14.66
N ASN A 134 -5.61 18.42 -14.33
CA ASN A 134 -6.68 19.18 -13.71
C ASN A 134 -7.93 19.16 -14.59
N GLY A 135 -9.08 18.86 -13.99
CA GLY A 135 -10.36 18.75 -14.71
C GLY A 135 -10.51 17.47 -15.54
N VAL A 136 -9.71 16.43 -15.26
CA VAL A 136 -9.86 15.11 -15.90
C VAL A 136 -11.31 14.64 -15.85
N LYS A 137 -11.84 14.21 -17.01
CA LYS A 137 -13.25 13.79 -17.17
C LYS A 137 -13.52 12.33 -16.79
N ALA A 138 -12.56 11.65 -16.14
CA ALA A 138 -12.76 10.29 -15.69
C ALA A 138 -13.71 10.26 -14.47
N PRO A 139 -14.67 9.32 -14.44
CA PRO A 139 -15.64 9.24 -13.36
C PRO A 139 -14.97 8.86 -12.03
N SER A 140 -15.54 9.32 -10.92
CA SER A 140 -15.00 9.06 -9.58
C SER A 140 -14.79 7.58 -9.31
N TRP A 141 -15.73 6.71 -9.70
CA TRP A 141 -15.62 5.27 -9.49
C TRP A 141 -14.39 4.66 -10.13
N PHE A 142 -13.96 5.16 -11.29
CA PHE A 142 -12.74 4.70 -11.94
C PHE A 142 -11.50 5.16 -11.16
N ARG A 143 -11.46 6.43 -10.74
CA ARG A 143 -10.32 7.01 -10.01
C ARG A 143 -10.14 6.35 -8.63
N GLU A 144 -11.21 6.29 -7.84
CA GLU A 144 -11.21 5.64 -6.53
C GLU A 144 -10.96 4.12 -6.64
N GLY A 145 -11.52 3.48 -7.67
CA GLY A 145 -11.26 2.07 -7.94
C GLY A 145 -9.81 1.79 -8.30
N MET A 146 -9.15 2.69 -9.05
CA MET A 146 -7.72 2.60 -9.35
C MET A 146 -6.86 2.81 -8.09
N ALA A 147 -7.24 3.74 -7.22
CA ALA A 147 -6.54 3.99 -5.96
C ALA A 147 -6.63 2.77 -5.01
N ASP A 148 -7.80 2.16 -4.87
CA ASP A 148 -7.93 0.91 -4.09
C ASP A 148 -7.34 -0.31 -4.79
N TYR A 149 -7.29 -0.32 -6.13
CA TYR A 149 -6.54 -1.33 -6.87
C TYR A 149 -5.04 -1.21 -6.53
N ALA A 150 -4.48 -0.02 -6.53
CA ALA A 150 -3.10 0.21 -6.08
C ALA A 150 -2.92 -0.14 -4.59
N ARG A 151 -3.83 0.26 -3.71
CA ARG A 151 -3.82 -0.15 -2.29
C ARG A 151 -3.72 -1.67 -2.15
N SER A 152 -4.55 -2.41 -2.87
CA SER A 152 -4.57 -3.88 -2.85
C SER A 152 -3.24 -4.52 -3.29
N ARG A 153 -2.41 -3.78 -4.04
CA ARG A 153 -1.14 -4.26 -4.59
C ARG A 153 0.08 -3.88 -3.75
N TYR A 154 0.07 -2.70 -3.15
CA TYR A 154 1.25 -2.10 -2.53
C TYR A 154 1.14 -1.96 -1.00
N SER A 155 -0.05 -2.19 -0.42
CA SER A 155 -0.25 -2.12 1.03
C SER A 155 -0.04 -3.49 1.68
N HIS A 156 1.15 -3.70 2.26
CA HIS A 156 1.59 -5.02 2.74
C HIS A 156 1.40 -5.26 4.24
N ILE A 157 0.89 -4.28 4.99
CA ILE A 157 0.99 -4.22 6.46
C ILE A 157 -0.32 -3.83 7.16
N GLU A 158 -1.44 -3.88 6.43
CA GLU A 158 -2.76 -3.53 6.95
C GLU A 158 -3.73 -4.73 6.99
N SER A 159 -4.90 -4.53 7.61
CA SER A 159 -5.99 -5.51 7.67
C SER A 159 -7.03 -5.36 6.56
N TRP A 160 -7.04 -4.25 5.81
CA TRP A 160 -7.99 -4.01 4.72
C TRP A 160 -7.80 -5.03 3.58
N ARG A 161 -8.90 -5.51 3.00
CA ARG A 161 -8.91 -6.49 1.92
C ARG A 161 -9.96 -6.10 0.88
N LEU A 162 -9.79 -6.59 -0.34
CA LEU A 162 -10.83 -6.50 -1.37
C LEU A 162 -12.13 -7.15 -0.85
N PRO A 163 -13.30 -6.51 -1.01
CA PRO A 163 -14.56 -7.02 -0.50
C PRO A 163 -15.01 -8.26 -1.28
N ALA A 164 -15.73 -9.16 -0.62
CA ALA A 164 -16.39 -10.27 -1.30
C ALA A 164 -17.39 -9.76 -2.36
N VAL A 165 -17.53 -10.54 -3.44
CA VAL A 165 -18.48 -10.24 -4.53
C VAL A 165 -19.90 -10.48 -4.05
N LYS A 166 -20.78 -9.51 -4.30
CA LYS A 166 -22.22 -9.59 -4.01
C LYS A 166 -23.01 -9.23 -5.26
N SER A 167 -24.15 -9.87 -5.47
CA SER A 167 -25.04 -9.60 -6.62
C SER A 167 -25.57 -8.17 -6.64
N THR A 168 -25.66 -7.52 -5.48
CA THR A 168 -26.14 -6.13 -5.33
C THR A 168 -25.11 -5.08 -5.72
N GLN A 169 -23.84 -5.46 -5.92
CA GLN A 169 -22.76 -4.54 -6.25
C GLN A 169 -22.78 -4.14 -7.73
N LYS A 170 -22.18 -2.99 -8.03
CA LYS A 170 -21.94 -2.49 -9.38
C LYS A 170 -20.48 -2.07 -9.55
N TYR A 171 -19.97 -2.08 -10.79
CA TYR A 171 -18.62 -1.58 -11.08
C TYR A 171 -18.44 -0.09 -10.73
N THR A 172 -19.55 0.65 -10.58
CA THR A 172 -19.57 2.07 -10.18
C THR A 172 -19.56 2.29 -8.67
N ASP A 173 -19.58 1.23 -7.84
CA ASP A 173 -19.59 1.37 -6.38
C ASP A 173 -18.25 1.88 -5.80
N SER A 174 -17.27 2.15 -6.67
CA SER A 174 -15.96 2.72 -6.34
C SER A 174 -15.13 1.80 -5.43
N TYR A 175 -13.98 2.30 -4.98
CA TYR A 175 -13.16 1.70 -3.93
C TYR A 175 -12.91 0.20 -4.17
N GLY A 176 -12.91 -0.60 -3.10
CA GLY A 176 -12.65 -2.03 -3.12
C GLY A 176 -13.51 -2.84 -4.10
N VAL A 177 -14.76 -2.44 -4.35
CA VAL A 177 -15.66 -3.17 -5.28
C VAL A 177 -15.13 -3.03 -6.71
N THR A 178 -14.90 -1.79 -7.14
CA THR A 178 -14.31 -1.51 -8.45
C THR A 178 -12.89 -2.06 -8.54
N ALA A 179 -12.08 -1.90 -7.49
CA ALA A 179 -10.71 -2.40 -7.44
C ALA A 179 -10.61 -3.92 -7.64
N ARG A 180 -11.56 -4.68 -7.05
CA ARG A 180 -11.62 -6.14 -7.22
C ARG A 180 -11.92 -6.52 -8.66
N PHE A 181 -12.86 -5.82 -9.29
CA PHE A 181 -13.16 -5.98 -10.70
C PHE A 181 -11.99 -5.59 -11.61
N PHE A 182 -11.29 -4.50 -11.31
CA PHE A 182 -10.06 -4.12 -12.02
C PHE A 182 -8.96 -5.16 -11.86
N SER A 183 -8.82 -5.79 -10.69
CA SER A 183 -7.89 -6.91 -10.50
C SER A 183 -8.25 -8.10 -11.39
N TRP A 184 -9.52 -8.53 -11.39
CA TRP A 184 -10.01 -9.58 -12.29
C TRP A 184 -9.76 -9.25 -13.76
N LEU A 185 -10.10 -8.02 -14.17
CA LEU A 185 -9.98 -7.56 -15.54
C LEU A 185 -8.52 -7.53 -15.99
N ASN A 186 -7.65 -6.92 -15.19
CA ASN A 186 -6.25 -6.66 -15.53
C ASN A 186 -5.33 -7.88 -15.38
N HIS A 187 -5.75 -8.94 -14.68
CA HIS A 187 -4.91 -10.11 -14.44
C HIS A 187 -5.46 -11.41 -15.05
N ILE A 188 -6.76 -11.47 -15.34
CA ILE A 188 -7.41 -12.71 -15.82
C ILE A 188 -8.02 -12.47 -17.17
N LYS A 189 -8.97 -11.53 -17.24
CA LYS A 189 -9.83 -11.42 -18.40
C LYS A 189 -9.12 -10.80 -19.60
N ALA A 190 -8.40 -9.71 -19.36
CA ALA A 190 -7.70 -8.95 -20.39
C ALA A 190 -6.44 -8.31 -19.78
N PRO A 191 -5.33 -9.07 -19.68
CA PRO A 191 -4.13 -8.61 -19.01
C PRO A 191 -3.60 -7.25 -19.48
N GLY A 192 -3.34 -6.35 -18.53
CA GLY A 192 -2.82 -5.00 -18.79
C GLY A 192 -3.84 -3.98 -19.32
N SER A 193 -5.09 -4.38 -19.57
CA SER A 193 -6.13 -3.48 -20.10
C SER A 193 -6.42 -2.29 -19.20
N VAL A 194 -6.53 -2.50 -17.89
CA VAL A 194 -6.80 -1.41 -16.92
C VAL A 194 -5.67 -0.39 -16.91
N LEU A 195 -4.41 -0.83 -17.04
CA LEU A 195 -3.27 0.09 -17.14
C LEU A 195 -3.30 0.91 -18.44
N LYS A 196 -3.71 0.32 -19.57
CA LYS A 196 -3.89 1.05 -20.82
C LYS A 196 -4.98 2.12 -20.68
N ILE A 197 -6.12 1.78 -20.05
CA ILE A 197 -7.19 2.76 -19.77
C ILE A 197 -6.67 3.89 -18.88
N HIS A 198 -5.98 3.57 -17.80
CA HIS A 198 -5.33 4.55 -16.93
C HIS A 198 -4.43 5.53 -17.72
N GLN A 199 -3.60 5.02 -18.63
CA GLN A 199 -2.75 5.86 -19.49
C GLN A 199 -3.55 6.76 -20.45
N ARG A 200 -4.71 6.32 -20.93
CA ARG A 200 -5.61 7.19 -21.71
C ARG A 200 -6.15 8.33 -20.84
N VAL A 201 -6.53 8.03 -19.59
CA VAL A 201 -6.99 9.03 -18.62
C VAL A 201 -5.90 10.05 -18.30
N GLN A 202 -4.64 9.62 -18.14
CA GLN A 202 -3.50 10.52 -17.98
C GLN A 202 -3.31 11.48 -19.15
N ASN A 203 -3.70 11.07 -20.36
CA ASN A 203 -3.68 11.92 -21.55
C ASN A 203 -5.02 12.64 -21.77
N ASN A 204 -5.75 12.91 -20.68
CA ASN A 204 -7.01 13.64 -20.63
C ASN A 204 -8.15 13.02 -21.46
N TYR A 205 -8.15 11.70 -21.65
CA TYR A 205 -9.18 11.00 -22.40
C TYR A 205 -9.77 9.82 -21.63
N TYR A 206 -11.08 9.88 -21.41
CA TYR A 206 -11.85 8.78 -20.86
C TYR A 206 -13.14 8.57 -21.67
N SER A 207 -13.44 7.31 -21.96
CA SER A 207 -14.74 6.82 -22.43
C SER A 207 -14.91 5.38 -21.93
N ASP A 208 -16.14 4.97 -21.61
CA ASP A 208 -16.46 3.58 -21.32
C ASP A 208 -16.11 2.66 -22.52
N ASP A 209 -16.08 3.20 -23.73
CA ASP A 209 -15.67 2.47 -24.94
C ASP A 209 -14.22 2.00 -24.91
N LEU A 210 -13.35 2.60 -24.09
CA LEU A 210 -11.97 2.14 -23.90
C LEU A 210 -11.93 0.70 -23.37
N PHE A 211 -12.93 0.28 -22.58
CA PHE A 211 -13.04 -1.11 -22.16
C PHE A 211 -13.31 -2.02 -23.35
N LYS A 212 -14.18 -1.61 -24.28
CA LYS A 212 -14.43 -2.38 -25.51
C LYS A 212 -13.21 -2.39 -26.42
N GLU A 213 -12.53 -1.27 -26.56
CA GLU A 213 -11.29 -1.15 -27.35
C GLU A 213 -10.21 -2.14 -26.87
N TYR A 214 -9.95 -2.20 -25.55
CA TYR A 214 -8.86 -3.02 -25.03
C TYR A 214 -9.23 -4.46 -24.66
N THR A 215 -10.52 -4.81 -24.66
CA THR A 215 -10.98 -6.14 -24.21
C THR A 215 -11.89 -6.84 -25.21
N GLY A 216 -12.38 -6.12 -26.23
CA GLY A 216 -13.42 -6.58 -27.16
C GLY A 216 -14.84 -6.55 -26.59
N LYS A 217 -15.04 -6.17 -25.32
CA LYS A 217 -16.35 -6.19 -24.63
C LYS A 217 -16.66 -4.88 -23.91
N THR A 218 -17.93 -4.50 -23.94
CA THR A 218 -18.41 -3.32 -23.22
C THR A 218 -18.30 -3.52 -21.71
N LEU A 219 -18.22 -2.41 -20.97
CA LEU A 219 -18.13 -2.44 -19.50
C LEU A 219 -19.28 -3.23 -18.83
N PRO A 220 -20.56 -3.12 -19.24
CA PRO A 220 -21.63 -3.97 -18.72
C PRO A 220 -21.45 -5.46 -19.01
N GLN A 221 -20.94 -5.82 -20.20
CA GLN A 221 -20.66 -7.23 -20.55
C GLN A 221 -19.54 -7.79 -19.67
N LEU A 222 -18.45 -7.03 -19.48
CA LEU A 222 -17.35 -7.42 -18.60
C LEU A 222 -17.81 -7.60 -17.15
N TRP A 223 -18.66 -6.70 -16.65
CA TRP A 223 -19.22 -6.81 -15.30
C TRP A 223 -20.11 -8.05 -15.14
N SER A 224 -20.97 -8.34 -16.12
CA SER A 224 -21.80 -9.55 -16.10
C SER A 224 -20.96 -10.83 -16.09
N GLU A 225 -19.87 -10.86 -16.87
CA GLU A 225 -18.92 -11.99 -16.84
C GLU A 225 -18.20 -12.11 -15.51
N TYR A 226 -17.74 -11.00 -14.95
CA TYR A 226 -17.12 -10.96 -13.64
C TYR A 226 -18.07 -11.47 -12.55
N GLN A 227 -19.34 -11.07 -12.56
CA GLN A 227 -20.33 -11.56 -11.58
C GLN A 227 -20.59 -13.07 -11.70
N LYS A 228 -20.54 -13.61 -12.92
CA LYS A 228 -20.71 -15.06 -13.17
C LYS A 228 -19.48 -15.87 -12.77
N ASN A 229 -18.28 -15.32 -12.97
CA ASN A 229 -17.03 -16.01 -12.67
C ASN A 229 -15.99 -15.04 -12.05
N PRO A 230 -16.21 -14.63 -10.79
CA PRO A 230 -15.37 -13.59 -10.18
C PRO A 230 -13.97 -14.08 -9.85
N VAL A 231 -13.79 -15.41 -9.71
CA VAL A 231 -12.63 -16.15 -9.22
C VAL A 231 -11.93 -15.52 -8.00
N ALA A 232 -10.94 -16.19 -7.43
CA ALA A 232 -10.13 -15.58 -6.38
C ALA A 232 -9.18 -14.57 -7.02
N VAL A 233 -9.26 -13.29 -6.61
CA VAL A 233 -8.34 -12.22 -7.06
C VAL A 233 -7.37 -11.77 -5.98
N GLU A 234 -7.63 -12.17 -4.75
CA GLU A 234 -6.93 -11.79 -3.54
C GLU A 234 -5.48 -12.33 -3.51
N GLY A 235 -5.17 -13.28 -4.41
CA GLY A 235 -3.80 -13.77 -4.69
C GLY A 235 -3.31 -13.54 -6.12
N LEU A 236 -4.10 -12.90 -7.00
CA LEU A 236 -3.72 -12.67 -8.41
C LEU A 236 -2.78 -11.51 -8.62
N ASN A 237 -2.48 -10.77 -7.57
CA ASN A 237 -1.27 -9.96 -7.55
C ASN A 237 -0.03 -10.80 -7.91
N TRP A 238 -0.13 -12.15 -7.85
CA TRP A 238 0.89 -13.14 -8.17
C TRP A 238 0.49 -14.02 -9.39
N ALA A 239 -0.47 -13.57 -10.20
CA ALA A 239 -0.88 -14.30 -11.39
C ALA A 239 0.06 -14.01 -12.56
N PHE A 240 1.07 -14.86 -12.66
CA PHE A 240 2.02 -14.93 -13.75
C PHE A 240 1.31 -15.06 -15.12
N PRO A 241 1.43 -14.07 -16.01
CA PRO A 241 0.82 -14.12 -17.34
C PRO A 241 1.49 -15.14 -18.27
N ASN A 242 2.68 -15.65 -17.91
CA ASN A 242 3.33 -16.75 -18.60
C ASN A 242 3.49 -17.95 -17.67
N ASN A 243 3.09 -19.13 -18.12
CA ASN A 243 3.44 -20.41 -17.48
C ASN A 243 4.98 -20.67 -17.40
N LYS A 244 5.80 -19.76 -17.93
CA LYS A 244 7.27 -19.76 -17.75
C LYS A 244 7.75 -19.01 -16.50
N SER A 245 6.92 -18.11 -15.97
CA SER A 245 7.18 -17.35 -14.73
C SER A 245 6.55 -17.99 -13.49
N ARG A 246 5.75 -19.04 -13.68
CA ARG A 246 5.34 -19.94 -12.60
C ARG A 246 6.43 -20.98 -12.40
N TYR A 247 6.98 -21.05 -11.20
CA TYR A 247 7.47 -22.34 -10.75
C TYR A 247 6.26 -23.26 -10.58
N ASN A 248 6.14 -24.27 -11.45
CA ASN A 248 5.16 -25.34 -11.28
C ASN A 248 5.66 -26.30 -10.20
N GLY A 249 5.50 -25.91 -8.93
CA GLY A 249 5.21 -26.82 -7.82
C GLY A 249 6.03 -28.10 -7.64
N GLU A 250 7.28 -28.20 -8.08
CA GLU A 250 8.08 -29.34 -7.63
C GLU A 250 8.37 -29.16 -6.14
N ALA A 251 8.34 -30.28 -5.42
CA ALA A 251 8.73 -30.27 -4.03
C ALA A 251 10.15 -29.71 -3.92
N GLY A 252 10.34 -28.77 -3.00
CA GLY A 252 11.67 -28.34 -2.63
C GLY A 252 12.56 -29.55 -2.37
N SER A 253 13.83 -29.46 -2.76
CA SER A 253 14.80 -30.53 -2.57
C SER A 253 15.59 -30.38 -1.28
N GLY A 254 15.38 -29.28 -0.54
CA GLY A 254 16.24 -28.85 0.57
C GLY A 254 17.57 -28.23 0.11
N LYS A 255 17.87 -28.24 -1.20
CA LYS A 255 19.10 -27.68 -1.75
C LYS A 255 18.88 -26.26 -2.29
N SER A 256 19.95 -25.48 -2.31
CA SER A 256 19.96 -24.16 -2.94
C SER A 256 19.99 -24.33 -4.47
N VAL A 257 18.98 -23.83 -5.16
CA VAL A 257 18.88 -23.88 -6.62
C VAL A 257 18.99 -22.48 -7.20
N LYS A 258 19.65 -22.34 -8.36
CA LYS A 258 19.66 -21.08 -9.13
C LYS A 258 18.34 -20.97 -9.89
N TYR A 259 17.54 -19.97 -9.60
CA TYR A 259 16.23 -19.80 -10.23
C TYR A 259 16.28 -18.85 -11.42
N PHE A 260 16.84 -17.65 -11.22
CA PHE A 260 16.79 -16.62 -12.22
C PHE A 260 18.10 -15.81 -12.28
N GLU A 261 18.40 -15.29 -13.46
CA GLU A 261 19.45 -14.30 -13.66
C GLU A 261 18.82 -13.01 -14.17
N PHE A 262 19.13 -11.89 -13.52
CA PHE A 262 18.57 -10.59 -13.84
C PHE A 262 19.65 -9.52 -13.86
N ASN A 263 19.45 -8.48 -14.68
CA ASN A 263 20.30 -7.31 -14.70
C ASN A 263 19.74 -6.31 -13.69
N TYR A 264 20.43 -5.99 -12.61
CA TYR A 264 19.99 -4.98 -11.66
C TYR A 264 20.43 -3.59 -12.09
N VAL A 265 19.52 -2.62 -11.92
CA VAL A 265 19.80 -1.18 -12.06
C VAL A 265 19.48 -0.50 -10.71
N PRO A 266 20.42 0.25 -10.11
CA PRO A 266 20.17 1.03 -8.91
C PRO A 266 18.95 1.93 -9.08
N GLY A 267 18.14 2.04 -8.02
CA GLY A 267 16.87 2.75 -7.98
C GLY A 267 15.69 1.92 -8.49
N SER A 268 15.94 0.83 -9.20
CA SER A 268 14.87 -0.10 -9.62
C SER A 268 14.42 -0.92 -8.44
N GLN A 269 13.13 -1.04 -8.29
CA GLN A 269 12.61 -1.94 -7.28
C GLN A 269 12.58 -3.37 -7.77
N ASN A 270 12.86 -4.25 -6.83
CA ASN A 270 12.79 -5.68 -7.01
C ASN A 270 12.01 -6.21 -5.83
N TYR A 271 11.02 -7.05 -6.05
CA TYR A 271 10.40 -7.77 -4.94
C TYR A 271 10.20 -9.22 -5.33
N ILE A 272 10.37 -10.05 -4.32
CA ILE A 272 10.08 -11.47 -4.33
C ILE A 272 8.89 -11.65 -3.38
N HIS A 273 7.76 -12.03 -3.94
CA HIS A 273 6.62 -12.51 -3.18
C HIS A 273 6.66 -14.01 -3.12
N THR A 274 6.38 -14.63 -1.99
CA THR A 274 6.35 -16.09 -1.92
C THR A 274 5.18 -16.61 -1.11
N ARG A 275 4.53 -17.64 -1.66
CA ARG A 275 3.45 -18.43 -1.05
C ARG A 275 3.95 -19.82 -0.73
N SER A 276 3.49 -20.38 0.39
CA SER A 276 3.41 -21.84 0.49
C SER A 276 2.12 -22.35 -0.14
N ASN A 277 2.22 -23.38 -0.97
CA ASN A 277 1.10 -23.99 -1.68
C ASN A 277 0.66 -25.33 -1.10
N ASN A 278 1.36 -25.86 -0.09
CA ASN A 278 1.00 -27.10 0.57
C ASN A 278 1.12 -26.98 2.10
N SER A 279 0.69 -28.02 2.81
CA SER A 279 0.67 -28.07 4.28
C SER A 279 2.06 -28.19 4.92
N THR A 280 3.08 -28.55 4.14
CA THR A 280 4.47 -28.62 4.61
C THR A 280 4.94 -27.23 5.04
N GLN A 281 5.31 -27.10 6.30
CA GLN A 281 5.77 -25.84 6.87
C GLN A 281 7.28 -25.74 6.80
N GLY A 282 7.80 -24.53 6.57
CA GLY A 282 9.23 -24.33 6.57
C GLY A 282 9.64 -22.89 6.32
N LYS A 283 10.94 -22.64 6.46
CA LYS A 283 11.56 -21.36 6.14
C LYS A 283 12.20 -21.45 4.77
N ILE A 284 12.00 -20.42 3.95
CA ILE A 284 12.61 -20.33 2.62
C ILE A 284 13.79 -19.38 2.74
N SER A 285 14.92 -19.77 2.15
CA SER A 285 16.12 -18.94 2.12
C SER A 285 16.40 -18.46 0.71
N TYR A 286 16.66 -17.17 0.57
CA TYR A 286 17.03 -16.51 -0.68
C TYR A 286 18.45 -16.02 -0.58
N LYS A 287 19.18 -16.13 -1.67
CA LYS A 287 20.56 -15.67 -1.78
C LYS A 287 20.77 -15.00 -3.14
N VAL A 288 21.25 -13.77 -3.12
CA VAL A 288 21.52 -12.98 -4.33
C VAL A 288 23.02 -12.90 -4.51
N VAL A 289 23.48 -13.25 -5.71
CA VAL A 289 24.90 -13.35 -6.05
C VAL A 289 25.20 -12.44 -7.24
N ASN A 290 26.25 -11.64 -7.16
CA ASN A 290 26.72 -10.85 -8.31
C ASN A 290 27.33 -11.81 -9.35
N SER A 291 26.83 -11.82 -10.58
CA SER A 291 27.24 -12.79 -11.59
C SER A 291 28.68 -12.63 -12.05
N SER A 292 29.23 -11.40 -11.99
CA SER A 292 30.59 -11.10 -12.43
C SER A 292 31.63 -11.48 -11.37
N THR A 293 31.33 -11.26 -10.09
CA THR A 293 32.29 -11.51 -8.99
C THR A 293 32.06 -12.82 -8.26
N GLY A 294 30.89 -13.45 -8.44
CA GLY A 294 30.48 -14.63 -7.66
C GLY A 294 30.19 -14.34 -6.18
N LYS A 295 30.31 -13.08 -5.72
CA LYS A 295 30.10 -12.72 -4.32
C LYS A 295 28.61 -12.66 -4.00
N THR A 296 28.25 -13.22 -2.85
CA THR A 296 26.91 -13.06 -2.28
C THR A 296 26.75 -11.63 -1.79
N VAL A 297 25.72 -10.94 -2.25
CA VAL A 297 25.44 -9.54 -1.89
C VAL A 297 24.24 -9.39 -0.95
N ARG A 298 23.36 -10.40 -0.91
CA ARG A 298 22.22 -10.43 -0.01
C ARG A 298 21.83 -11.86 0.34
N THR A 299 21.43 -12.07 1.58
CA THR A 299 20.69 -13.25 2.03
C THR A 299 19.42 -12.81 2.76
N TYR A 300 18.39 -13.62 2.69
CA TYR A 300 17.16 -13.44 3.46
C TYR A 300 16.54 -14.80 3.73
N THR A 301 16.02 -14.98 4.94
CA THR A 301 15.28 -16.18 5.32
C THR A 301 13.94 -15.76 5.86
N THR A 302 12.87 -16.39 5.38
CA THR A 302 11.52 -16.09 5.83
C THR A 302 11.31 -16.52 7.29
N SER A 303 10.25 -16.01 7.92
CA SER A 303 9.61 -16.73 9.02
C SER A 303 9.06 -18.07 8.51
N THR A 304 8.70 -18.98 9.42
CA THR A 304 8.11 -20.26 9.02
C THR A 304 6.79 -20.00 8.30
N LEU A 305 6.71 -20.39 7.02
CA LEU A 305 5.50 -20.26 6.23
C LEU A 305 4.64 -21.51 6.42
N LYS A 306 3.35 -21.28 6.68
CA LYS A 306 2.29 -22.30 6.66
C LYS A 306 1.58 -22.27 5.32
N LEU A 307 0.69 -23.22 5.06
CA LEU A 307 -0.17 -23.21 3.85
C LEU A 307 -0.78 -21.81 3.63
N ASN A 308 -0.66 -21.30 2.40
CA ASN A 308 -1.10 -19.97 1.97
C ASN A 308 -0.48 -18.77 2.72
N SER A 309 0.53 -19.00 3.56
CA SER A 309 1.27 -17.90 4.19
C SER A 309 2.14 -17.18 3.18
N LEU A 310 2.27 -15.87 3.37
CA LEU A 310 2.95 -14.97 2.45
C LEU A 310 4.27 -14.48 3.06
N SER A 311 5.30 -14.36 2.22
CA SER A 311 6.54 -13.67 2.55
C SER A 311 6.87 -12.63 1.50
N TYR A 312 7.43 -11.50 1.95
CA TYR A 312 7.89 -10.41 1.11
C TYR A 312 9.39 -10.21 1.30
N PHE A 313 10.11 -10.12 0.19
CA PHE A 313 11.53 -9.82 0.20
C PHE A 313 11.91 -8.90 -0.96
N ASP A 314 12.46 -7.73 -0.68
CA ASP A 314 13.12 -6.90 -1.69
C ASP A 314 14.63 -7.23 -1.70
N PRO A 315 15.11 -8.04 -2.67
CA PRO A 315 16.47 -8.54 -2.64
C PRO A 315 17.53 -7.44 -2.68
N LEU A 316 17.23 -6.31 -3.31
CA LEU A 316 18.22 -5.27 -3.59
C LEU A 316 17.69 -3.88 -3.20
N SER A 317 16.92 -3.85 -2.11
CA SER A 317 16.29 -2.63 -1.62
C SER A 317 17.29 -1.53 -1.32
N LYS A 318 16.89 -0.28 -1.56
CA LYS A 318 17.71 0.90 -1.22
C LYS A 318 17.95 1.03 0.29
N TYR A 319 17.06 0.51 1.13
CA TYR A 319 17.15 0.59 2.60
C TYR A 319 18.25 -0.28 3.20
N SER A 320 18.84 -1.17 2.39
CA SER A 320 19.73 -2.21 2.88
C SER A 320 21.12 -2.12 2.24
N GLY A 321 21.49 -0.98 1.62
CA GLY A 321 22.73 -0.84 0.87
C GLY A 321 22.57 -1.38 -0.54
N GLN A 322 22.46 -0.46 -1.50
CA GLN A 322 22.17 -0.74 -2.89
C GLN A 322 23.42 -1.23 -3.62
N PRO A 323 23.40 -2.42 -4.26
CA PRO A 323 24.55 -2.90 -4.99
C PRO A 323 24.72 -2.14 -6.31
N LYS A 324 25.92 -2.23 -6.93
CA LYS A 324 26.17 -1.59 -8.23
C LYS A 324 25.27 -2.19 -9.32
N LYS A 325 25.01 -1.40 -10.37
CA LYS A 325 24.41 -1.89 -11.62
C LYS A 325 25.20 -3.10 -12.13
N GLY A 326 24.52 -4.16 -12.53
CA GLY A 326 25.21 -5.37 -13.02
C GLY A 326 24.29 -6.57 -13.11
N LYS A 327 24.84 -7.72 -13.50
CA LYS A 327 24.10 -8.98 -13.57
C LYS A 327 24.12 -9.70 -12.22
N TYR A 328 22.99 -10.26 -11.82
CA TYR A 328 22.82 -10.97 -10.56
C TYR A 328 22.06 -12.28 -10.76
N LYS A 329 22.34 -13.25 -9.90
CA LYS A 329 21.66 -14.55 -9.84
C LYS A 329 20.90 -14.66 -8.52
N LEU A 330 19.63 -15.04 -8.61
CA LEU A 330 18.81 -15.40 -7.45
C LEU A 330 18.89 -16.91 -7.23
N TYR A 331 19.29 -17.29 -6.03
CA TYR A 331 19.23 -18.64 -5.52
C TYR A 331 18.15 -18.74 -4.46
N VAL A 332 17.38 -19.82 -4.48
CA VAL A 332 16.34 -20.10 -3.49
C VAL A 332 16.53 -21.52 -2.95
N THR A 333 16.43 -21.66 -1.64
CA THR A 333 16.44 -22.93 -0.93
C THR A 333 15.06 -23.16 -0.37
N VAL A 334 14.37 -24.15 -0.90
CA VAL A 334 13.03 -24.57 -0.47
C VAL A 334 13.17 -25.88 0.31
N PRO A 335 12.60 -25.99 1.54
CA PRO A 335 12.63 -27.20 2.33
C PRO A 335 12.13 -28.44 1.57
N LYS A 336 12.65 -29.61 1.94
CA LYS A 336 12.29 -30.87 1.26
C LYS A 336 10.79 -31.12 1.39
N GLY A 337 10.08 -31.33 0.27
CA GLY A 337 8.64 -31.62 0.29
C GLY A 337 7.71 -30.40 0.41
N MET A 338 8.26 -29.18 0.42
CA MET A 338 7.47 -27.95 0.44
C MET A 338 7.24 -27.44 -0.99
N ASN A 339 6.01 -27.04 -1.30
CA ASN A 339 5.65 -26.48 -2.60
C ASN A 339 5.39 -24.99 -2.43
N ILE A 340 5.93 -24.17 -3.33
CA ILE A 340 5.82 -22.72 -3.26
C ILE A 340 5.45 -22.10 -4.60
N ASP A 341 4.77 -20.95 -4.54
CA ASP A 341 4.71 -20.00 -5.66
C ASP A 341 5.59 -18.82 -5.28
N PHE A 342 6.38 -18.28 -6.21
CA PHE A 342 7.00 -16.99 -5.95
C PHE A 342 7.08 -16.12 -7.20
N GLU A 343 6.86 -14.81 -7.01
CA GLU A 343 6.86 -13.80 -8.08
C GLU A 343 8.05 -12.89 -7.92
N PHE A 344 8.80 -12.71 -9.01
CA PHE A 344 9.86 -11.71 -9.05
C PHE A 344 9.47 -10.56 -9.96
N ASN A 345 9.32 -9.37 -9.38
CA ASN A 345 9.26 -8.15 -10.17
C ASN A 345 10.66 -7.57 -10.35
N TYR A 346 11.02 -7.26 -11.59
CA TYR A 346 12.18 -6.46 -11.92
C TYR A 346 11.81 -5.38 -12.93
N GLY A 347 11.91 -4.11 -12.53
CA GLY A 347 11.75 -2.97 -13.44
C GLY A 347 10.41 -3.01 -14.19
N ASN A 348 9.34 -3.37 -13.48
CA ASN A 348 7.98 -3.59 -13.99
C ASN A 348 7.79 -4.80 -14.93
N LYS A 349 8.81 -5.66 -15.07
CA LYS A 349 8.66 -6.98 -15.70
C LYS A 349 8.49 -8.04 -14.62
N TYR A 350 7.50 -8.89 -14.78
CA TYR A 350 7.17 -9.96 -13.84
C TYR A 350 7.73 -11.28 -14.39
N TYR A 351 8.42 -12.01 -13.53
CA TYR A 351 9.07 -13.30 -13.81
C TYR A 351 8.71 -14.34 -12.77
#